data_AF-A0A494T5X3-F1
#
_entry.id   AF-A0A494T5X3-F1
#
_cell.length_a   1.000
_cell.length_b   1.000
_cell.length_c   1.000
_cell.angle_alpha   90.00
_cell.angle_beta   90.00
_cell.angle_gamma   90.00
#
_symmetry.space_group_name_H-M   'P 1'
#
loop_
_entity.id
_entity.type
_entity.pdbx_description
1 polymer ?
#
loop_
_entity_poly.entity_id
_entity_poly.type
_entity_poly.pdbx_seq_one_letter_code
_entity_poly.pdbx_strand_id
1 'polypeptide(L)'
;MSGVPGEECFDGFQFGVCHAEQRTAHYRHAGVGNRTEFTTVPRETSAESRDNHLTLRRVVRQQRLIEILADSPVPVPTEALAEKLQVSARTVERDRRRLVESGVPIVAVPGTHGGSRLPRHDRLSPVSLTFEEIAALIAALVALGPTETDSAGSAMRALVSALTGGPQR
;
A
#
# COMPACT_ATOMS: atom_id res chain seq x y z
N MET A 1 -35.67 -40.87 13.88
CA MET A 1 -34.42 -41.06 13.12
C MET A 1 -34.41 -40.02 12.02
N SER A 2 -33.80 -38.86 12.30
CA SER A 2 -32.47 -38.47 11.77
C SER A 2 -32.66 -37.80 10.39
N GLY A 3 -32.30 -36.56 10.09
CA GLY A 3 -31.48 -35.54 10.75
C GLY A 3 -30.66 -34.81 9.67
N VAL A 4 -31.04 -33.54 9.36
CA VAL A 4 -30.28 -32.37 8.79
C VAL A 4 -29.38 -32.52 7.53
N PRO A 5 -28.88 -31.45 6.88
CA PRO A 5 -29.27 -30.02 6.82
C PRO A 5 -29.30 -29.43 5.37
N GLY A 6 -29.69 -28.16 5.23
CA GLY A 6 -29.53 -27.38 3.99
C GLY A 6 -30.20 -26.02 4.06
N GLU A 7 -29.66 -25.14 4.90
CA GLU A 7 -29.99 -23.72 4.98
C GLU A 7 -29.64 -23.00 3.66
N GLU A 8 -30.62 -22.41 3.00
CA GLU A 8 -30.40 -21.29 2.08
C GLU A 8 -31.38 -20.16 2.44
N CYS A 9 -31.04 -19.45 3.51
CA CYS A 9 -31.53 -18.10 3.76
C CYS A 9 -30.38 -17.14 3.40
N PHE A 10 -30.40 -16.67 2.16
CA PHE A 10 -29.53 -15.59 1.71
C PHE A 10 -30.24 -14.28 1.97
N ASP A 11 -30.06 -13.69 3.15
CA ASP A 11 -30.31 -12.28 3.35
C ASP A 11 -29.43 -11.72 4.47
N GLY A 12 -28.67 -10.67 4.17
CA GLY A 12 -27.71 -10.12 5.13
C GLY A 12 -26.61 -9.22 4.57
N PHE A 13 -26.90 -8.42 3.54
CA PHE A 13 -26.04 -7.29 3.14
C PHE A 13 -26.87 -6.00 3.09
N GLN A 14 -27.32 -5.55 4.25
CA GLN A 14 -27.66 -4.13 4.44
C GLN A 14 -26.35 -3.36 4.63
N PHE A 15 -25.76 -2.87 3.55
CA PHE A 15 -24.91 -1.69 3.63
C PHE A 15 -25.81 -0.49 3.95
N GLY A 16 -26.07 -0.30 5.24
CA GLY A 16 -26.56 0.97 5.75
C GLY A 16 -25.45 2.00 5.57
N VAL A 17 -25.59 2.84 4.55
CA VAL A 17 -24.89 4.12 4.50
C VAL A 17 -25.38 4.91 5.71
N CYS A 18 -24.57 4.99 6.76
CA CYS A 18 -24.79 5.96 7.82
C CYS A 18 -24.63 7.36 7.21
N HIS A 19 -25.73 7.92 6.71
CA HIS A 19 -25.86 9.34 6.52
C HIS A 19 -25.61 9.99 7.88
N ALA A 20 -24.42 10.58 8.05
CA ALA A 20 -24.15 11.45 9.18
C ALA A 20 -25.07 12.66 9.05
N GLU A 21 -26.22 12.54 9.72
CA GLU A 21 -27.26 13.54 9.82
C GLU A 21 -26.65 14.79 10.47
N GLN A 22 -26.41 15.80 9.64
CA GLN A 22 -25.92 17.10 10.04
C GLN A 22 -26.99 17.76 10.91
N ARG A 23 -26.90 17.56 12.22
CA ARG A 23 -27.69 18.31 13.20
C ARG A 23 -27.27 19.78 13.13
N THR A 24 -27.98 20.54 12.30
CA THR A 24 -27.98 22.00 12.30
C THR A 24 -28.46 22.51 13.66
N ALA A 25 -27.51 22.87 14.52
CA ALA A 25 -27.81 23.66 15.71
C ALA A 25 -28.18 25.09 15.27
N HIS A 26 -29.46 25.43 15.30
CA HIS A 26 -29.92 26.80 15.12
C HIS A 26 -29.54 27.64 16.35
N TYR A 27 -28.44 28.37 16.26
CA TYR A 27 -28.10 29.41 17.23
C TYR A 27 -28.69 30.75 16.79
N ARG A 28 -29.62 31.28 17.59
CA ARG A 28 -30.25 32.58 17.35
C ARG A 28 -29.30 33.67 17.86
N HIS A 29 -28.56 34.32 16.96
CA HIS A 29 -27.70 35.44 17.33
C HIS A 29 -28.53 36.71 17.61
N ALA A 30 -28.48 37.20 18.85
CA ALA A 30 -28.68 38.61 19.13
C ALA A 30 -27.42 39.36 18.65
N GLY A 31 -27.62 40.34 17.77
CA GLY A 31 -26.54 40.99 17.05
C GLY A 31 -25.73 41.99 17.88
N VAL A 32 -24.44 42.13 17.55
CA VAL A 32 -23.66 43.38 17.47
C VAL A 32 -22.52 43.11 16.49
N GLY A 33 -22.31 44.03 15.53
CA GLY A 33 -21.35 43.88 14.45
C GLY A 33 -19.89 44.04 14.87
N ASN A 34 -19.05 43.11 14.40
CA ASN A 34 -17.71 43.35 13.85
C ASN A 34 -17.33 42.10 13.05
N ARG A 35 -16.99 42.29 11.76
CA ARG A 35 -16.67 41.24 10.79
C ARG A 35 -15.24 40.75 11.02
N THR A 36 -15.06 39.88 12.01
CA THR A 36 -13.91 38.97 12.04
C THR A 36 -14.38 37.65 11.43
N GLU A 37 -14.02 37.41 10.17
CA GLU A 37 -14.16 36.08 9.56
C GLU A 37 -13.27 35.10 10.34
N PHE A 38 -13.87 34.44 11.32
CA PHE A 38 -13.31 33.23 11.89
C PHE A 38 -13.46 32.14 10.82
N THR A 39 -12.49 32.07 9.91
CA THR A 39 -12.29 30.85 9.11
C THR A 39 -12.04 29.74 10.11
N THR A 40 -13.04 28.87 10.28
CA THR A 40 -12.84 27.59 10.94
C THR A 40 -11.85 26.81 10.07
N VAL A 41 -10.56 26.92 10.37
CA VAL A 41 -9.55 26.03 9.80
C VAL A 41 -10.03 24.61 10.13
N PRO A 42 -10.37 23.78 9.12
CA PRO A 42 -10.68 22.39 9.39
C PRO A 42 -9.49 21.83 10.16
N ARG A 43 -9.73 21.33 11.38
CA ARG A 43 -8.75 20.48 12.04
C ARG A 43 -8.69 19.20 11.20
N GLU A 44 -7.92 19.20 10.11
CA GLU A 44 -7.43 17.98 9.49
C GLU A 44 -6.89 17.14 10.64
N THR A 45 -7.63 16.07 10.94
CA THR A 45 -7.45 15.38 12.20
C THR A 45 -6.06 14.77 12.20
N SER A 46 -5.28 15.00 13.26
CA SER A 46 -3.92 14.44 13.39
C SER A 46 -3.87 12.91 13.27
N ALA A 47 -5.03 12.23 13.36
CA ALA A 47 -5.22 10.82 13.06
C ALA A 47 -5.07 10.50 11.56
N GLU A 48 -5.57 11.34 10.65
CA GLU A 48 -5.49 11.14 9.19
C GLU A 48 -4.04 11.27 8.67
N SER A 49 -3.31 12.25 9.19
CA SER A 49 -1.85 12.35 9.00
C SER A 49 -1.10 11.13 9.57
N ARG A 50 -1.64 10.53 10.66
CA ARG A 50 -1.04 9.35 11.25
C ARG A 50 -1.22 8.09 10.39
N ASP A 51 -2.41 7.88 9.86
CA ASP A 51 -2.70 6.70 9.04
C ASP A 51 -1.97 6.73 7.69
N ASN A 52 -1.79 7.92 7.11
CA ASN A 52 -1.02 8.10 5.88
C ASN A 52 0.45 7.71 6.06
N HIS A 53 1.15 8.25 7.06
CA HIS A 53 2.57 7.90 7.24
C HIS A 53 2.76 6.43 7.69
N LEU A 54 1.80 5.82 8.39
CA LEU A 54 1.84 4.39 8.71
C LEU A 54 1.67 3.53 7.46
N THR A 55 0.80 3.95 6.53
CA THR A 55 0.62 3.31 5.23
C THR A 55 1.89 3.43 4.39
N LEU A 56 2.47 4.63 4.27
CA LEU A 56 3.71 4.87 3.55
C LEU A 56 4.87 4.04 4.11
N ARG A 57 5.07 4.04 5.43
CA ARG A 57 6.10 3.20 6.09
C ARG A 57 5.94 1.72 5.78
N ARG A 58 4.70 1.23 5.73
CA ARG A 58 4.43 -0.15 5.34
C ARG A 58 4.81 -0.41 3.88
N VAL A 59 4.41 0.46 2.95
CA VAL A 59 4.71 0.30 1.53
C VAL A 59 6.22 0.32 1.29
N VAL A 60 6.93 1.29 1.85
CA VAL A 60 8.40 1.40 1.76
C VAL A 60 9.08 0.14 2.33
N ARG A 61 8.59 -0.38 3.47
CA ARG A 61 9.13 -1.61 4.04
C ARG A 61 8.87 -2.84 3.18
N GLN A 62 7.69 -2.95 2.57
CA GLN A 62 7.34 -4.02 1.64
C GLN A 62 8.20 -3.97 0.36
N GLN A 63 8.42 -2.78 -0.19
CA GLN A 63 9.34 -2.56 -1.30
C GLN A 63 10.77 -3.00 -0.94
N ARG A 64 11.27 -2.57 0.22
CA ARG A 64 12.61 -2.98 0.70
C ARG A 64 12.73 -4.49 0.91
N LEU A 65 11.68 -5.15 1.39
CA LEU A 65 11.64 -6.61 1.50
C LEU A 65 11.84 -7.26 0.13
N ILE A 66 11.12 -6.79 -0.91
CA ILE A 66 11.25 -7.29 -2.28
C ILE A 66 12.68 -7.09 -2.80
N GLU A 67 13.27 -5.90 -2.60
CA GLU A 67 14.64 -5.59 -3.01
C GLU A 67 15.65 -6.57 -2.37
N ILE A 68 15.57 -6.78 -1.05
CA ILE A 68 16.46 -7.71 -0.35
C ILE A 68 16.34 -9.14 -0.91
N LEU A 69 15.12 -9.57 -1.25
CA LEU A 69 14.90 -10.89 -1.83
C LEU A 69 15.38 -10.99 -3.28
N ALA A 70 15.23 -9.92 -4.07
CA ALA A 70 15.67 -9.86 -5.46
C ALA A 70 17.20 -9.87 -5.60
N ASP A 71 17.89 -9.22 -4.66
CA ASP A 71 19.35 -9.15 -4.62
C ASP A 71 20.00 -10.43 -4.06
N SER A 72 19.23 -11.25 -3.34
CA SER A 72 19.75 -12.48 -2.73
C SER A 72 19.66 -13.69 -3.68
N PRO A 73 20.77 -14.37 -4.01
CA PRO A 73 20.72 -15.59 -4.81
C PRO A 73 20.17 -16.79 -4.03
N VAL A 74 20.25 -16.75 -2.70
CA VAL A 74 19.84 -17.80 -1.77
C VAL A 74 18.59 -17.38 -0.97
N PRO A 75 17.82 -18.33 -0.42
CA PRO A 75 16.73 -18.01 0.50
C PRO A 75 17.22 -17.18 1.68
N VAL A 76 16.45 -16.16 2.07
CA VAL A 76 16.76 -15.25 3.17
C VAL A 76 15.92 -15.62 4.40
N PRO A 77 16.55 -15.99 5.53
CA PRO A 77 15.82 -16.28 6.77
C PRO A 77 15.01 -15.09 7.27
N THR A 78 13.87 -15.36 7.92
CA THR A 78 13.00 -14.31 8.48
C THR A 78 13.73 -13.42 9.49
N GLU A 79 14.63 -13.99 10.29
CA GLU A 79 15.43 -13.22 11.25
C GLU A 79 16.44 -12.28 10.58
N ALA A 80 17.06 -12.72 9.47
CA ALA A 80 17.94 -11.86 8.68
C ALA A 80 17.17 -10.72 8.01
N LEU A 81 15.94 -10.96 7.55
CA LEU A 81 15.04 -9.91 7.06
C LEU A 81 14.65 -8.94 8.18
N ALA A 82 14.35 -9.46 9.37
CA ALA A 82 13.97 -8.67 10.53
C ALA A 82 15.09 -7.70 10.94
N GLU A 83 16.33 -8.17 10.97
CA GLU A 83 17.51 -7.36 11.24
C GLU A 83 17.73 -6.28 10.16
N LYS A 84 17.70 -6.66 8.87
CA LYS A 84 17.90 -5.71 7.76
C LYS A 84 16.81 -4.66 7.67
N LEU A 85 15.57 -5.01 8.00
CA LEU A 85 14.41 -4.11 7.97
C LEU A 85 14.17 -3.40 9.31
N GLN A 86 14.95 -3.73 10.35
CA GLN A 86 14.81 -3.17 11.71
C GLN A 86 13.38 -3.32 12.28
N VAL A 87 12.79 -4.50 12.08
CA VAL A 87 11.44 -4.85 12.59
C VAL A 87 11.44 -6.25 13.18
N SER A 88 10.36 -6.64 13.87
CA SER A 88 10.24 -8.01 14.38
C SER A 88 9.98 -9.04 13.28
N ALA A 89 10.39 -10.29 13.49
CA ALA A 89 10.07 -11.42 12.62
C ALA A 89 8.57 -11.56 12.32
N ARG A 90 7.71 -11.28 13.31
CA ARG A 90 6.24 -11.25 13.14
C ARG A 90 5.80 -10.19 12.11
N THR A 91 6.48 -9.04 12.06
CA THR A 91 6.19 -7.97 11.11
C THR A 91 6.64 -8.35 9.71
N VAL A 92 7.84 -8.94 9.58
CA VAL A 92 8.32 -9.48 8.31
C VAL A 92 7.34 -10.50 7.74
N GLU A 93 6.92 -11.47 8.53
CA GLU A 93 6.03 -12.54 8.08
C GLU A 93 4.64 -12.00 7.68
N ARG A 94 4.15 -10.99 8.40
CA ARG A 94 2.90 -10.29 8.04
C ARG A 94 3.03 -9.55 6.71
N ASP A 95 4.14 -8.84 6.49
CA ASP A 95 4.36 -8.08 5.26
C ASP A 95 4.60 -8.99 4.06
N ARG A 96 5.35 -10.08 4.26
CA ARG A 96 5.55 -11.16 3.28
C ARG A 96 4.22 -11.76 2.85
N ARG A 97 3.36 -12.13 3.81
CA ARG A 97 2.05 -12.69 3.50
C ARG A 97 1.21 -11.73 2.67
N ARG A 98 1.17 -10.44 3.03
CA ARG A 98 0.44 -9.41 2.25
C ARG A 98 0.97 -9.29 0.81
N LEU A 99 2.28 -9.42 0.62
CA LEU A 99 2.89 -9.40 -0.72
C LEU A 99 2.49 -10.64 -1.54
N VAL A 100 2.51 -11.82 -0.93
CA VAL A 100 2.04 -13.07 -1.57
C VAL A 100 0.56 -12.97 -1.93
N GLU A 101 -0.28 -12.48 -1.02
CA GLU A 101 -1.71 -12.24 -1.26
C GLU A 101 -1.95 -11.24 -2.40
N SER A 102 -0.99 -10.34 -2.65
CA SER A 102 -1.03 -9.36 -3.74
C SER A 102 -0.43 -9.89 -5.05
N GLY A 103 -0.02 -11.18 -5.10
CA GLY A 103 0.51 -11.84 -6.30
C GLY A 103 2.02 -11.71 -6.51
N VAL A 104 2.77 -11.13 -5.56
CA VAL A 104 4.24 -11.14 -5.64
C VAL A 104 4.73 -12.58 -5.41
N PRO A 105 5.56 -13.15 -6.30
CA PRO A 105 5.87 -14.58 -6.28
C PRO A 105 6.92 -14.94 -5.21
N ILE A 106 6.69 -14.62 -3.94
CA ILE A 106 7.61 -14.96 -2.84
C ILE A 106 7.35 -16.41 -2.39
N VAL A 107 8.36 -17.26 -2.51
CA VAL A 107 8.30 -18.67 -2.07
C VAL A 107 8.96 -18.85 -0.71
N ALA A 108 8.37 -19.67 0.14
CA ALA A 108 8.98 -20.11 1.40
C ALA A 108 9.75 -21.42 1.16
N VAL A 109 11.02 -21.43 1.55
CA VAL A 109 11.91 -22.59 1.47
C VAL A 109 12.05 -23.16 2.89
N PRO A 110 11.67 -24.43 3.15
CA PRO A 110 11.78 -25.03 4.47
C PRO A 110 13.22 -25.44 4.82
N GLY A 111 13.46 -25.73 6.11
CA GLY A 111 14.74 -26.27 6.62
C GLY A 111 15.65 -25.22 7.27
N THR A 112 16.79 -25.68 7.80
CA THR A 112 17.75 -24.86 8.58
C THR A 112 18.37 -23.71 7.78
N HIS A 113 18.52 -23.89 6.46
CA HIS A 113 18.98 -22.86 5.51
C HIS A 113 17.81 -22.30 4.69
N GLY A 114 16.59 -22.49 5.19
CA GLY A 114 15.35 -22.02 4.60
C GLY A 114 15.11 -20.53 4.80
N GLY A 115 13.97 -20.06 4.35
CA GLY A 115 13.60 -18.66 4.40
C GLY A 115 12.70 -18.26 3.24
N SER A 116 12.62 -16.96 2.98
CA SER A 116 11.88 -16.43 1.84
C SER A 116 12.81 -16.26 0.65
N ARG A 117 12.33 -16.56 -0.55
CA ARG A 117 13.04 -16.31 -1.80
C ARG A 117 12.08 -15.70 -2.81
N LEU A 118 12.56 -14.72 -3.57
CA LEU A 118 11.91 -14.30 -4.79
C LEU A 118 12.56 -15.11 -5.94
N PRO A 119 11.83 -15.98 -6.65
CA PRO A 119 12.35 -16.71 -7.79
C PRO A 119 12.96 -15.73 -8.79
N ARG A 120 14.26 -15.89 -9.02
CA ARG A 120 14.97 -15.10 -9.99
C ARG A 120 14.57 -15.60 -11.38
N HIS A 121 13.96 -14.72 -12.18
CA HIS A 121 13.95 -14.93 -13.62
C HIS A 121 15.28 -14.37 -14.13
N ASP A 122 16.06 -15.19 -14.83
CA ASP A 122 17.42 -14.84 -15.29
C ASP A 122 17.46 -13.56 -16.14
N ARG A 123 16.31 -13.17 -16.71
CA ARG A 123 15.99 -11.83 -17.18
C ARG A 123 14.53 -11.52 -16.88
N LEU A 124 14.24 -10.32 -16.38
CA LEU A 124 12.89 -9.78 -16.46
C LEU A 124 12.54 -9.67 -17.95
N SER A 125 11.44 -10.30 -18.36
CA SER A 125 10.94 -10.08 -19.72
C SER A 125 10.55 -8.60 -19.85
N PRO A 126 10.91 -7.93 -20.96
CA PRO A 126 10.46 -6.55 -21.19
C PRO A 126 8.94 -6.49 -21.06
N VAL A 127 8.45 -5.61 -20.18
CA VAL A 127 7.02 -5.37 -19.98
C VAL A 127 6.60 -4.27 -20.94
N SER A 128 5.65 -4.55 -21.82
CA SER A 128 4.99 -3.53 -22.63
C SER A 128 3.83 -2.95 -21.84
N LEU A 129 3.85 -1.64 -21.62
CA LEU A 129 2.79 -0.90 -20.94
C LEU A 129 2.14 0.06 -21.93
N THR A 130 0.82 0.14 -21.87
CA THR A 130 0.01 1.16 -22.55
C THR A 130 0.22 2.52 -21.91
N PHE A 131 -0.19 3.59 -22.61
CA PHE A 131 -0.11 4.94 -22.09
C PHE A 131 -0.92 5.09 -20.78
N GLU A 132 -2.11 4.50 -20.76
CA GLU A 132 -3.04 4.52 -19.62
C GLU A 132 -2.46 3.80 -18.40
N GLU A 133 -1.79 2.65 -18.61
CA GLU A 133 -1.11 1.92 -17.54
C GLU A 133 0.07 2.72 -16.98
N ILE A 134 0.86 3.37 -17.83
CA ILE A 134 1.97 4.23 -17.38
C ILE A 134 1.41 5.41 -16.59
N ALA A 135 0.34 6.05 -17.05
CA ALA A 135 -0.31 7.15 -16.34
C ALA A 135 -0.83 6.71 -14.96
N ALA A 136 -1.44 5.52 -14.87
CA ALA A 136 -1.91 4.95 -13.61
C ALA A 136 -0.75 4.69 -12.63
N LEU A 137 0.38 4.15 -13.10
CA LEU A 137 1.57 3.92 -12.27
C LEU A 137 2.19 5.23 -11.77
N ILE A 138 2.25 6.26 -12.61
CA ILE A 138 2.71 7.59 -12.20
C ILE A 138 1.80 8.16 -11.11
N ALA A 139 0.48 8.11 -11.28
CA ALA A 139 -0.47 8.60 -10.28
C ALA A 139 -0.32 7.85 -8.93
N ALA A 140 -0.15 6.53 -8.98
CA ALA A 140 0.11 5.72 -7.80
C ALA A 140 1.43 6.10 -7.10
N LEU A 141 2.52 6.30 -7.85
CA LEU A 141 3.81 6.74 -7.29
C LEU A 141 3.75 8.15 -6.71
N VAL A 142 3.01 9.07 -7.32
CA VAL A 142 2.79 10.42 -6.78
C VAL A 142 2.08 10.35 -5.42
N ALA A 143 1.05 9.52 -5.31
CA ALA A 143 0.32 9.32 -4.05
C ALA A 143 1.20 8.69 -2.95
N LEU A 144 2.16 7.83 -3.34
CA LEU A 144 3.08 7.16 -2.43
C LEU A 144 4.34 7.98 -2.08
N GLY A 145 4.60 9.07 -2.79
CA GLY A 145 5.85 9.83 -2.68
C GLY A 145 6.92 9.30 -3.64
N PRO A 146 7.11 9.93 -4.81
CA PRO A 146 7.99 9.41 -5.87
C PRO A 146 9.48 9.54 -5.55
N THR A 147 9.83 10.17 -4.43
CA THR A 147 11.20 10.40 -3.97
C THR A 147 11.49 9.76 -2.61
N GLU A 148 10.55 9.00 -2.05
CA GLU A 148 10.73 8.35 -0.74
C GLU A 148 11.83 7.27 -0.75
N THR A 149 12.08 6.68 -1.92
CA THR A 149 13.17 5.73 -2.13
C THR A 149 13.88 5.98 -3.46
N ASP A 150 15.14 5.57 -3.56
CA ASP A 150 15.92 5.68 -4.80
C ASP A 150 15.25 4.91 -5.96
N SER A 151 14.68 3.75 -5.66
CA SER A 151 13.96 2.91 -6.62
C SER A 151 12.63 3.53 -7.05
N ALA A 152 11.89 4.22 -6.17
CA ALA A 152 10.71 5.00 -6.56
C ALA A 152 11.09 6.15 -7.52
N GLY A 153 12.18 6.86 -7.22
CA GLY A 153 12.69 7.94 -8.08
C GLY A 153 13.18 7.40 -9.44
N SER A 154 13.84 6.25 -9.45
CA SER A 154 14.26 5.56 -10.67
C SER A 154 13.07 5.12 -11.52
N ALA A 155 12.05 4.51 -10.90
CA ALA A 155 10.83 4.09 -11.57
C ALA A 155 10.08 5.29 -12.17
N MET A 156 9.93 6.39 -11.44
CA MET A 156 9.32 7.62 -11.94
C MET A 156 10.04 8.15 -13.19
N ARG A 157 11.38 8.22 -13.17
CA ARG A 157 12.17 8.65 -14.35
C ARG A 157 11.96 7.72 -15.55
N ALA A 158 11.94 6.40 -15.33
CA ALA A 158 11.72 5.43 -16.39
C ALA A 158 10.32 5.58 -17.02
N LEU A 159 9.29 5.74 -16.19
CA LEU A 159 7.91 5.92 -16.65
C LEU A 159 7.73 7.24 -17.43
N VAL A 160 8.30 8.34 -16.94
CA VAL A 160 8.29 9.63 -17.65
C VAL A 160 9.03 9.53 -18.98
N SER A 161 10.16 8.82 -19.04
CA SER A 161 10.91 8.59 -20.28
C SER A 161 10.10 7.78 -21.30
N ALA A 162 9.28 6.83 -20.85
CA ALA A 162 8.43 6.04 -21.73
C ALA A 162 7.31 6.90 -22.37
N LEU A 163 6.75 7.88 -21.63
CA LEU A 163 5.73 8.79 -22.15
C LEU A 163 6.27 9.83 -23.14
N THR A 164 7.50 10.30 -22.94
CA THR A 164 8.11 11.34 -23.77
C THR A 164 8.83 10.79 -25.01
N GLY A 165 8.79 9.48 -25.22
CA GLY A 165 9.42 8.82 -26.38
C GLY A 165 10.95 8.78 -26.28
N GLY A 166 11.51 8.68 -25.08
CA GLY A 166 12.96 8.56 -24.86
C GLY A 166 13.59 7.39 -25.67
N PRO A 167 14.85 7.52 -26.11
CA PRO A 167 15.45 6.65 -27.12
C PRO A 167 15.42 5.19 -26.68
N GLN A 168 14.74 4.36 -27.48
CA GLN A 168 14.73 2.92 -27.32
C GLN A 168 16.15 2.39 -27.63
N ARG A 169 16.80 1.77 -26.64
CA ARG A 169 18.11 1.11 -26.79
C ARG A 169 17.96 -0.30 -27.31
#